data_AF-A0A6M8HQQ3-F1
#
_entry.id   AF-A0A6M8HQQ3-F1
#
_cell.length_a   1.000
_cell.length_b   1.000
_cell.length_c   1.000
_cell.angle_alpha   90.00
_cell.angle_beta   90.00
_cell.angle_gamma   90.00
#
_symmetry.space_group_name_H-M   'P 1'
#
loop_
_entity.id
_entity.type
_entity.pdbx_description
1 polymer ?
#
loop_
_entity_poly.entity_id
_entity_poly.type
_entity_poly.pdbx_seq_one_letter_code
_entity_poly.pdbx_strand_id
1 'polypeptide(L)'
;MGVPISIRLDDDDVRHELETQARSRGIGLGTLSREFATQAAREARRARIRDASGAVASHVATSAEARAFYESWCTPGTDAG
;
A
#
# COMPACT_ATOMS: atom_id res chain seq x y z
N MET A 1 24.29 2.95 6.64
CA MET A 1 23.54 4.05 5.97
C MET A 1 23.16 3.59 4.57
N GLY A 2 21.94 3.86 4.13
CA GLY A 2 21.51 3.53 2.76
C GLY A 2 22.21 4.40 1.71
N VAL A 3 22.34 3.89 0.48
CA VAL A 3 22.93 4.61 -0.64
C VAL A 3 21.99 5.75 -1.06
N PRO A 4 22.49 6.97 -1.31
CA PRO A 4 21.66 8.07 -1.79
C PRO A 4 21.07 7.74 -3.17
N ILE A 5 19.78 8.05 -3.35
CA ILE A 5 19.09 7.91 -4.63
C ILE A 5 19.04 9.29 -5.28
N SER A 6 19.48 9.37 -6.53
CA SER A 6 19.31 10.56 -7.37
C SER A 6 18.12 10.36 -8.28
N ILE A 7 17.17 11.29 -8.24
CA ILE A 7 15.96 11.27 -9.08
C ILE A 7 16.10 12.41 -10.08
N ARG A 8 15.99 12.11 -11.37
CA ARG A 8 15.87 13.14 -12.41
C ARG A 8 14.41 13.61 -12.43
N LEU A 9 14.22 14.91 -12.30
CA LEU A 9 12.96 15.58 -12.54
C LEU A 9 13.14 16.31 -13.86
N ASP A 10 12.48 15.81 -14.90
CA ASP A 10 12.60 16.39 -16.25
C ASP A 10 11.82 17.70 -16.39
N ASP A 11 10.96 18.01 -15.40
CA ASP A 11 10.14 19.20 -15.31
C ASP A 11 10.61 20.08 -14.13
N ASP A 12 11.05 21.29 -14.46
CA ASP A 12 11.52 22.28 -13.49
C ASP A 12 10.39 22.78 -12.57
N ASP A 13 9.13 22.78 -13.04
CA ASP A 13 7.99 23.19 -12.23
C ASP A 13 7.73 22.21 -11.09
N VAL A 14 7.86 20.90 -11.37
CA VAL A 14 7.72 19.84 -10.35
C VAL A 14 8.78 19.99 -9.28
N ARG A 15 10.03 20.27 -9.67
CA ARG A 15 11.11 20.52 -8.72
C ARG A 15 10.79 21.74 -7.85
N HIS A 16 10.38 22.85 -8.45
CA HIS A 16 10.06 24.08 -7.73
C HIS A 16 8.91 23.88 -6.74
N GLU A 17 7.88 23.12 -7.12
CA GLU A 17 6.77 22.79 -6.25
C GLU A 17 7.23 21.98 -5.03
N LEU A 18 8.04 20.93 -5.24
CA LEU A 18 8.57 20.11 -4.14
C LEU A 18 9.45 20.93 -3.19
N GLU A 19 10.31 21.81 -3.72
CA GLU A 19 11.13 22.71 -2.91
C GLU A 19 10.25 23.69 -2.10
N THR A 20 9.18 24.21 -2.71
CA THR A 20 8.21 25.09 -2.05
C THR A 20 7.49 24.37 -0.91
N GLN A 21 7.02 23.14 -1.14
CA GLN A 21 6.37 22.31 -0.13
C GLN A 21 7.34 21.92 1.01
N ALA A 22 8.59 21.60 0.68
CA ALA A 22 9.61 21.28 1.68
C ALA A 22 9.86 22.51 2.58
N ARG A 23 9.99 23.69 1.97
CA ARG A 23 10.19 24.96 2.67
C ARG A 23 9.01 25.34 3.57
N SER A 24 7.77 25.18 3.09
CA SER A 24 6.58 25.48 3.90
C SER A 24 6.45 24.59 5.14
N ARG A 25 7.05 23.39 5.10
CA ARG A 25 7.13 22.45 6.24
C ARG A 25 8.42 22.57 7.05
N GLY A 26 9.35 23.43 6.65
CA GLY A 26 10.66 23.59 7.32
C GLY A 26 11.57 22.36 7.23
N ILE A 27 11.39 21.51 6.22
CA ILE A 27 12.19 20.29 6.02
C ILE A 27 13.00 20.35 4.72
N GLY A 28 14.03 19.51 4.63
CA GLY A 28 14.82 19.36 3.40
C GLY A 28 14.07 18.54 2.33
N LEU A 29 14.38 18.81 1.05
CA LEU A 29 13.78 18.11 -0.09
C LEU A 29 13.95 16.57 0.01
N GLY A 30 15.12 16.10 0.43
CA GLY A 30 15.37 14.66 0.63
C GLY A 30 14.47 14.02 1.70
N THR A 31 14.08 14.78 2.73
CA THR A 31 13.14 14.32 3.76
C THR A 31 11.73 14.25 3.19
N LEU A 32 11.28 15.30 2.50
CA LEU A 32 9.97 15.31 1.83
C LEU A 32 9.84 14.15 0.83
N SER A 33 10.84 13.96 -0.03
CA SER A 33 10.85 12.86 -1.00
C SER A 33 10.81 11.48 -0.32
N ARG A 34 11.48 11.32 0.83
CA ARG A 34 11.42 10.08 1.60
C ARG A 34 10.03 9.83 2.18
N GLU A 35 9.36 10.87 2.67
CA GLU A 35 7.99 10.78 3.19
C GLU A 35 7.03 10.34 2.09
N PHE A 36 7.07 10.99 0.93
CA PHE A 36 6.25 10.62 -0.23
C PHE A 36 6.53 9.20 -0.70
N ALA A 37 7.79 8.80 -0.84
CA ALA A 37 8.14 7.44 -1.22
C ALA A 37 7.61 6.41 -0.20
N THR A 38 7.70 6.72 1.09
CA THR A 38 7.20 5.84 2.17
C THR A 38 5.69 5.71 2.13
N GLN A 39 4.97 6.82 1.93
CA GLN A 39 3.52 6.83 1.82
C GLN A 39 3.06 6.05 0.58
N ALA A 40 3.62 6.35 -0.59
CA ALA A 40 3.30 5.67 -1.84
C ALA A 40 3.57 4.18 -1.76
N ALA A 41 4.68 3.74 -1.14
CA ALA A 41 4.98 2.33 -0.94
C ALA A 41 3.92 1.63 -0.06
N ARG A 42 3.45 2.29 1.00
CA ARG A 42 2.37 1.76 1.86
C ARG A 42 1.06 1.66 1.09
N GLU A 43 0.71 2.67 0.31
CA GLU A 43 -0.51 2.68 -0.50
C GLU A 43 -0.47 1.59 -1.57
N ALA A 44 0.65 1.46 -2.29
CA ALA A 44 0.86 0.40 -3.28
C ALA A 44 0.76 -1.00 -2.65
N ARG A 45 1.31 -1.19 -1.43
CA ARG A 45 1.15 -2.45 -0.70
C ARG A 45 -0.31 -2.74 -0.36
N ARG A 46 -1.05 -1.75 0.15
CA ARG A 46 -2.48 -1.91 0.46
C ARG A 46 -3.31 -2.18 -0.78
N ALA A 47 -3.00 -1.54 -1.91
CA ALA A 47 -3.65 -1.79 -3.19
C ALA A 47 -3.49 -3.26 -3.61
N ARG A 48 -2.26 -3.79 -3.62
CA ARG A 48 -2.01 -5.21 -3.93
C ARG A 48 -2.78 -6.17 -3.02
N ILE A 49 -2.86 -5.86 -1.72
CA ILE A 49 -3.64 -6.67 -0.77
C ILE A 49 -5.13 -6.64 -1.15
N ARG A 50 -5.69 -5.46 -1.43
CA ARG A 50 -7.09 -5.32 -1.85
C ARG A 50 -7.37 -6.09 -3.13
N ASP A 51 -6.48 -6.02 -4.11
CA ASP A 51 -6.62 -6.75 -5.38
C ASP A 51 -6.62 -8.27 -5.15
N ALA A 52 -5.67 -8.75 -4.33
CA ALA A 52 -5.60 -10.17 -3.96
C ALA A 52 -6.85 -10.63 -3.18
N SER A 53 -7.32 -9.83 -2.22
CA SER A 53 -8.57 -10.10 -1.50
C SER A 53 -9.78 -10.11 -2.44
N GLY A 54 -9.83 -9.21 -3.43
CA GLY A 54 -10.88 -9.18 -4.44
C GLY A 54 -10.90 -10.45 -5.31
N ALA A 55 -9.73 -10.96 -5.69
CA ALA A 55 -9.61 -12.23 -6.41
C ALA A 55 -10.15 -13.41 -5.58
N VAL A 56 -9.79 -13.49 -4.29
CA VAL A 56 -10.31 -14.51 -3.38
C VAL A 56 -11.83 -14.38 -3.22
N ALA A 57 -12.35 -13.18 -2.97
CA ALA A 57 -13.79 -12.96 -2.83
C ALA A 57 -14.57 -13.38 -4.09
N SER A 58 -14.03 -13.07 -5.28
CA SER A 58 -14.62 -13.48 -6.56
C SER A 58 -14.64 -15.00 -6.73
N HIS A 59 -13.58 -15.68 -6.31
CA HIS A 59 -13.54 -17.14 -6.33
C HIS A 59 -14.55 -17.76 -5.33
N VAL A 60 -14.61 -17.26 -4.10
CA VAL A 60 -15.58 -17.72 -3.09
C VAL A 60 -17.02 -17.49 -3.54
N ALA A 61 -17.30 -16.39 -4.25
CA ALA A 61 -18.62 -16.12 -4.79
C ALA A 61 -19.08 -17.16 -5.84
N THR A 62 -18.14 -17.76 -6.56
CA THR A 62 -18.41 -18.65 -7.70
C THR A 62 -18.23 -20.14 -7.38
N SER A 63 -17.50 -20.49 -6.30
CA SER A 63 -17.27 -21.86 -5.87
C SER A 63 -18.08 -22.22 -4.62
N ALA A 64 -18.97 -23.20 -4.75
CA ALA A 64 -19.75 -23.73 -3.61
C ALA A 64 -18.85 -24.38 -2.55
N GLU A 65 -17.77 -25.04 -2.97
CA GLU A 65 -16.76 -25.63 -2.08
C GLU A 65 -16.03 -24.55 -1.28
N ALA A 66 -15.57 -23.49 -1.95
CA ALA A 66 -14.87 -22.39 -1.28
C ALA A 66 -15.81 -21.64 -0.31
N ARG A 67 -17.09 -21.48 -0.66
CA ARG A 67 -18.11 -20.92 0.24
C ARG A 67 -18.30 -21.80 1.48
N ALA A 68 -18.49 -23.10 1.30
CA ALA A 68 -18.68 -24.05 2.40
C ALA A 68 -17.47 -24.09 3.35
N PHE A 69 -16.25 -23.95 2.82
CA PHE A 69 -15.03 -23.83 3.62
C PHE A 69 -15.06 -22.59 4.53
N TYR A 70 -15.43 -21.42 4.01
CA TYR A 70 -15.48 -20.20 4.84
C TYR A 70 -16.63 -20.25 5.86
N GLU A 71 -17.77 -20.84 5.51
CA GLU A 71 -18.89 -21.05 6.44
C GLU A 71 -18.50 -21.97 7.62
N SER A 72 -17.78 -23.05 7.36
CA SER A 72 -17.28 -23.93 8.42
C SER A 72 -16.17 -23.27 9.24
N TRP A 73 -15.27 -22.51 8.61
CA TRP A 73 -14.18 -21.80 9.27
C TRP A 73 -14.66 -20.67 10.20
N CYS A 74 -15.71 -19.96 9.82
CA CYS A 74 -16.30 -18.87 10.62
C CYS A 74 -17.25 -19.37 11.71
N THR A 75 -17.53 -20.67 11.76
CA THR A 75 -18.30 -21.29 12.84
C THR A 75 -17.30 -21.81 13.87
N PRO A 76 -17.22 -21.22 15.08
CA PRO A 76 -16.36 -21.76 16.13
C PRO A 76 -16.73 -23.22 16.37
N GLY A 77 -15.80 -24.14 16.10
CA GLY A 77 -16.00 -25.55 16.39
C GLY A 77 -16.19 -25.71 17.89
N THR A 78 -17.23 -26.44 18.30
CA THR A 78 -17.47 -26.81 19.70
C THR A 78 -16.47 -27.85 20.25
N ASP A 79 -15.30 -28.00 19.63
CA ASP A 79 -14.23 -28.85 20.15
C ASP A 79 -13.50 -28.14 21.29
N ALA A 80 -14.20 -27.99 22.41
CA ALA A 80 -13.63 -27.98 23.73
C ALA A 80 -13.70 -29.43 24.25
N GLY A 81 -12.58 -30.14 24.13
CA GLY A 81 -12.36 -31.49 24.65
C GLY A 81 -10.88 -31.79 24.77
#